data_AF-A0A973KVR3-F1
#
_entry.id   AF-A0A973KVR3-F1
#
_cell.length_a   1.000
_cell.length_b   1.000
_cell.length_c   1.000
_cell.angle_alpha   90.00
_cell.angle_beta   90.00
_cell.angle_gamma   90.00
#
_symmetry.space_group_name_H-M   'P 1'
#
loop_
_entity.id
_entity.type
_entity.pdbx_description
1 polymer ?
#
loop_
_entity_poly.entity_id
_entity_poly.type
_entity_poly.pdbx_seq_one_letter_code
_entity_poly.pdbx_strand_id
1 'polypeptide(L)' 'MRTYRDLFARSGFTPLFLVSSGQVAGQTVSGLALGTLVYAGTGSPLLSGLAMFGPALAQVVGAATLLSAADRLPPRAALA' A
#
# COMPACT_ATOMS: atom_id res chain seq x y z
N MET A 1 27.02 -4.67 0.41
CA MET A 1 26.39 -4.18 1.66
C MET A 1 26.40 -5.35 2.62
N ARG A 2 27.09 -5.25 3.76
CA ARG A 2 27.24 -6.37 4.69
C ARG A 2 26.46 -6.16 5.99
N THR A 3 26.03 -4.93 6.26
CA THR A 3 25.22 -4.58 7.44
C THR A 3 24.09 -3.60 7.12
N TYR A 4 23.04 -3.58 7.94
CA TYR A 4 21.96 -2.58 7.84
C TYR A 4 22.47 -1.14 8.02
N ARG A 5 23.54 -0.95 8.79
CA ARG A 5 24.19 0.37 8.95
C ARG A 5 24.75 0.90 7.62
N ASP A 6 25.36 0.04 6.80
CA ASP A 6 25.88 0.43 5.47
C ASP A 6 24.77 0.92 4.53
N LEU A 7 23.54 0.48 4.79
CA LEU A 7 22.37 0.73 3.96
C LEU A 7 21.70 2.06 4.34
N PHE A 8 21.58 2.37 5.63
CA PHE A 8 21.17 3.69 6.13
C PHE A 8 22.24 4.79 5.94
N ALA A 9 23.51 4.43 5.74
CA ALA A 9 24.56 5.37 5.41
C ALA A 9 24.46 5.93 3.97
N ARG A 10 23.62 5.33 3.10
CA ARG A 10 23.31 5.88 1.77
C ARG A 10 22.29 7.01 1.89
N SER A 11 22.65 8.20 1.41
CA SER A 11 21.81 9.40 1.42
C SER A 11 20.42 9.23 0.79
N GLY A 12 20.29 8.35 -0.21
CA GLY A 12 19.00 8.07 -0.85
C GLY A 12 18.10 7.08 -0.09
N PHE A 13 18.65 6.23 0.78
CA PHE A 13 17.86 5.15 1.40
C PHE A 13 17.01 5.64 2.56
N THR A 14 17.58 6.42 3.47
CA THR A 14 16.87 6.94 4.65
C THR A 14 15.58 7.71 4.32
N PRO A 15 15.56 8.67 3.37
CA PRO A 15 14.32 9.35 3.02
C PRO A 15 13.30 8.40 2.36
N LEU A 16 13.74 7.50 1.48
CA LEU A 16 12.87 6.48 0.87
C LEU A 16 12.23 5.58 1.94
N PHE A 17 13.02 5.13 2.91
CA PHE A 17 12.57 4.30 4.00
C PHE A 17 11.55 5.01 4.89
N LEU A 18 11.79 6.27 5.24
CA LEU A 18 10.88 7.07 6.06
C LEU A 18 9.56 7.35 5.34
N VAL A 19 9.62 7.74 4.06
CA VAL A 19 8.42 7.99 3.25
C VAL A 19 7.62 6.70 3.09
N SER A 20 8.27 5.59 2.77
CA SER A 20 7.62 4.28 2.64
C SER A 20 6.99 3.83 3.96
N SER A 21 7.70 3.96 5.07
CA SER A 21 7.19 3.63 6.40
C SER A 21 5.98 4.49 6.78
N GLY A 22 6.05 5.80 6.50
CA GLY A 22 4.94 6.73 6.70
C GLY A 22 3.72 6.39 5.83
N GLN A 23 3.95 6.03 4.57
CA GLN A 23 2.89 5.58 3.66
C GLN A 23 2.20 4.32 4.20
N VAL A 24 2.95 3.30 4.62
CA VAL A 24 2.40 2.06 5.18
C VAL A 24 1.60 2.33 6.44
N ALA A 25 2.11 3.18 7.34
CA ALA A 25 1.39 3.59 8.53
C ALA A 25 0.07 4.30 8.18
N GLY A 26 0.11 5.25 7.24
CA GLY A 26 -1.08 5.96 6.77
C GLY A 26 -2.13 5.03 6.16
N GLN A 27 -1.70 4.07 5.34
CA GLN A 27 -2.59 3.06 4.73
C GLN A 27 -3.24 2.17 5.79
N THR A 28 -2.47 1.75 6.79
CA THR A 28 -2.97 0.90 7.88
C THR A 28 -4.03 1.63 8.72
N VAL A 29 -3.74 2.87 9.11
CA VAL A 29 -4.70 3.70 9.88
C VAL A 29 -5.95 3.99 9.05
N SER A 30 -5.81 4.28 7.75
CA SER A 30 -6.95 4.55 6.87
C SER A 30 -7.87 3.34 6.73
N GLY A 31 -7.32 2.13 6.56
CA GLY A 31 -8.12 0.90 6.48
C GLY A 31 -8.92 0.64 7.76
N LEU A 32 -8.29 0.81 8.92
CA LEU A 32 -8.97 0.68 10.22
C LEU A 32 -10.06 1.74 10.39
N ALA A 33 -9.76 3.00 10.07
CA ALA A 33 -10.70 4.11 10.18
C ALA A 33 -11.93 3.91 9.27
N LEU A 34 -11.73 3.45 8.03
CA LEU A 34 -12.84 3.13 7.14
C LEU A 34 -13.70 1.98 7.68
N GLY A 35 -13.08 0.91 8.18
CA GLY A 35 -13.79 -0.20 8.80
C GLY A 35 -14.66 0.24 9.98
N THR A 36 -14.13 1.09 10.87
CA THR A 36 -14.89 1.58 12.04
C THR A 36 -16.01 2.53 11.65
N LEU A 37 -15.80 3.42 10.67
CA LEU A 37 -16.84 4.31 10.15
C LEU A 37 -17.98 3.53 9.48
N VAL A 38 -17.66 2.51 8.68
CA VAL A 38 -18.67 1.64 8.05
C VAL A 38 -19.44 0.86 9.10
N TYR A 39 -18.77 0.33 10.13
CA TYR A 39 -19.46 -0.34 11.23
C TYR A 39 -20.40 0.61 11.97
N ALA A 40 -19.93 1.82 12.30
CA ALA A 40 -20.74 2.83 12.98
C ALA A 40 -21.97 3.26 12.17
N GLY A 41 -21.85 3.34 10.85
CA GLY A 41 -22.95 3.72 9.96
C GLY A 41 -23.92 2.59 9.60
N THR A 42 -23.47 1.33 9.60
CA THR A 42 -24.26 0.19 9.06
C THR A 42 -24.54 -0.93 10.07
N GLY A 43 -23.77 -1.01 11.16
CA GLY A 43 -23.79 -2.13 12.12
C GLY A 43 -23.32 -3.47 11.55
N SER A 44 -22.89 -3.54 10.28
CA SER A 44 -22.55 -4.78 9.61
C SER A 44 -21.06 -5.12 9.73
N PRO A 45 -20.69 -6.22 10.41
CA PRO A 45 -19.29 -6.64 10.50
C PRO A 45 -18.73 -7.09 9.14
N LEU A 46 -19.59 -7.60 8.24
CA LEU A 46 -19.19 -8.01 6.90
C LEU A 46 -18.80 -6.81 6.04
N LEU A 47 -19.65 -5.78 5.99
CA LEU A 47 -19.36 -4.56 5.21
C LEU A 47 -18.12 -3.84 5.75
N SER A 48 -17.92 -3.86 7.07
CA SER A 48 -16.75 -3.28 7.72
C SER A 48 -15.46 -4.01 7.34
N GLY A 49 -15.49 -5.35 7.32
CA GLY A 49 -14.38 -6.15 6.83
C GLY A 49 -14.09 -5.89 5.36
N LEU A 50 -15.11 -5.86 4.51
CA LEU A 50 -14.96 -5.51 3.09
C LEU A 50 -14.34 -4.13 2.88
N ALA A 51 -14.75 -3.13 3.66
CA ALA A 51 -14.21 -1.78 3.56
C ALA A 51 -12.73 -1.74 4.00
N MET A 52 -12.39 -2.40 5.11
CA MET A 52 -11.03 -2.44 5.64
C MET A 52 -10.05 -3.16 4.71
N PHE A 53 -10.51 -4.22 4.01
CA PHE A 53 -9.69 -5.01 3.08
C PHE A 53 -9.91 -4.69 1.60
N GLY A 54 -10.73 -3.68 1.28
CA GLY A 54 -11.03 -3.26 -0.09
C GLY A 54 -9.78 -3.03 -0.96
N PRO A 55 -8.72 -2.36 -0.47
CA PRO A 55 -7.49 -2.18 -1.22
C PRO A 55 -6.81 -3.50 -1.63
N ALA A 56 -6.85 -4.53 -0.78
CA ALA A 56 -6.25 -5.83 -1.09
C ALA A 56 -7.03 -6.56 -2.20
N LEU A 57 -8.36 -6.45 -2.22
CA LEU A 57 -9.19 -6.99 -3.30
C LEU A 57 -8.92 -6.28 -4.61
N ALA A 58 -8.85 -4.95 -4.59
CA ALA A 58 -8.46 -4.15 -5.75
C ALA A 58 -7.06 -4.52 -6.24
N GLN A 59 -6.13 -4.80 -5.32
CA GLN A 59 -4.78 -5.24 -5.66
C GLN A 59 -4.76 -6.61 -6.34
N VAL A 60 -5.57 -7.59 -5.91
CA VAL A 60 -5.68 -8.89 -6.58
C VAL A 60 -6.17 -8.71 -8.01
N VAL A 61 -7.22 -7.90 -8.22
CA VAL A 61 -7.77 -7.60 -9.55
C VAL A 61 -6.73 -6.88 -10.41
N GLY A 62 -6.06 -5.87 -9.87
CA GLY A 62 -5.03 -5.11 -10.56
C GLY A 62 -3.83 -5.98 -10.91
N ALA A 63 -3.34 -6.80 -9.98
CA ALA A 63 -2.23 -7.71 -10.24
C ALA A 63 -2.60 -8.78 -11.28
N ALA A 64 -3.83 -9.30 -11.28
CA ALA A 64 -4.25 -10.27 -12.28
C ALA A 64 -4.35 -9.68 -13.70
N THR A 65 -4.61 -8.38 -13.84
CA THR A 65 -4.94 -7.75 -15.13
C THR A 65 -3.85 -6.83 -15.69
N LEU A 66 -3.12 -6.13 -14.81
CA LEU A 66 -2.19 -5.06 -15.18
C LEU A 66 -0.71 -5.46 -15.07
N LEU A 67 -0.35 -6.53 -14.35
CA LEU A 67 1.07 -6.93 -14.21
C LEU A 67 1.71 -7.23 -15.58
N SER A 68 0.98 -7.92 -16.46
CA SER A 68 1.43 -8.19 -17.84
C SER A 68 1.66 -6.93 -18.66
N ALA A 69 0.99 -5.82 -18.33
CA ALA A 69 1.20 -4.53 -18.96
C ALA A 69 2.41 -3.78 -18.35
N ALA A 70 2.59 -3.90 -17.02
CA ALA A 70 3.73 -3.32 -16.31
C ALA A 70 5.08 -3.87 -16.82
N ASP A 71 5.15 -5.15 -17.17
CA ASP A 71 6.36 -5.78 -17.74
C ASP A 71 6.74 -5.26 -19.13
N ARG A 72 5.81 -4.62 -19.84
CA ARG A 72 6.00 -4.17 -21.23
C ARG A 72 6.24 -2.67 -21.38
N LEU A 73 6.03 -1.89 -20.31
CA LEU A 73 6.11 -0.44 -20.34
C LEU A 73 7.47 0.06 -19.82
N PRO A 74 8.04 1.11 -20.44
CA PRO A 74 9.26 1.72 -19.90
C PRO A 74 8.98 2.32 -18.51
N PRO A 75 9.91 2.19 -17.54
CA PRO A 75 9.66 2.46 -16.12
C PRO A 75 9.19 3.88 -15.79
N ARG A 76 9.45 4.87 -16.66
CA ARG A 76 8.95 6.24 -16.48
C ARG A 76 7.50 6.43 -16.92
N ALA A 77 7.02 5.61 -17.86
CA ALA A 77 5.62 5.65 -18.30
C ALA A 77 4.69 4.89 -17.33
N ALA A 78 5.21 3.93 -16.58
CA ALA A 78 4.46 3.18 -15.58
C ALA A 78 4.26 3.92 -14.25
N LEU A 79 5.03 4.99 -14.01
CA LEU A 79 4.98 5.81 -12.79
C LEU A 79 4.18 7.11 -12.96
N ALA A 80 3.73 7.41 -14.19
CA ALA A 80 2.90 8.57 -14.52
C ALA A 80 1.41 8.22 -14.39
#